data_AF-A0A350D112-F1
#
_entry.id   AF-A0A350D112-F1
#
_cell.length_a   1.000
_cell.length_b   1.000
_cell.length_c   1.000
_cell.angle_alpha   90.00
_cell.angle_beta   90.00
_cell.angle_gamma   90.00
#
_symmetry.space_group_name_H-M   'P 1'
#
loop_
_entity.id
_entity.type
_entity.pdbx_description
1 polymer ?
#
loop_
_entity_poly.entity_id
_entity_poly.type
_entity_poly.pdbx_seq_one_letter_code
_entity_poly.pdbx_strand_id
1 'polypeptide(L)' 'MSLSRELSRRIRHGMPIRLERPYERTFLRLYEMDNFLGVGLIEDNMLKPYRLMREL' A
#
# COMPACT_ATOMS: atom_id res chain seq x y z
N MET A 1 -6.48 3.21 3.55
CA MET A 1 -6.63 1.75 3.70
C MET A 1 -5.62 1.29 4.74
N SER A 2 -6.10 0.61 5.80
CA SER A 2 -5.20 0.00 6.78
C SER A 2 -4.75 -1.37 6.29
N LEU A 3 -3.47 -1.67 6.44
CA LEU A 3 -2.81 -2.90 6.03
C LEU A 3 -2.48 -3.73 7.27
N SER A 4 -2.51 -5.06 7.13
CA SER A 4 -1.93 -5.94 8.14
C SER A 4 -0.42 -5.72 8.23
N ARG A 5 0.21 -6.17 9.33
CA ARG A 5 1.66 -6.06 9.52
C ARG A 5 2.46 -6.70 8.39
N GLU A 6 1.99 -7.86 7.92
CA GLU A 6 2.62 -8.59 6.82
C GLU A 6 2.54 -7.82 5.49
N LEU A 7 1.37 -7.29 5.15
CA LEU A 7 1.16 -6.52 3.93
C LEU A 7 1.94 -5.19 3.97
N SER A 8 1.98 -4.54 5.13
CA SER A 8 2.77 -3.34 5.37
C SER A 8 4.24 -3.61 5.11
N ARG A 9 4.80 -4.70 5.66
CA ARG A 9 6.19 -5.13 5.40
C ARG A 9 6.45 -5.35 3.90
N ARG A 10 5.55 -6.04 3.20
CA ARG A 10 5.68 -6.26 1.74
C ARG A 10 5.76 -4.93 0.97
N ILE A 11 4.83 -4.02 1.24
CA ILE A 11 4.79 -2.70 0.59
C ILE A 11 6.07 -1.91 0.88
N ARG A 12 6.54 -1.89 2.14
CA ARG A 12 7.79 -1.22 2.54
C ARG A 12 9.02 -1.74 1.79
N HIS A 13 9.04 -3.02 1.44
CA HIS A 13 10.10 -3.63 0.61
C HIS A 13 9.88 -3.51 -0.90
N GLY A 14 8.93 -2.69 -1.36
CA GLY A 14 8.68 -2.52 -2.79
C GLY A 14 7.81 -3.60 -3.42
N MET A 15 7.29 -4.56 -2.63
CA MET A 15 6.49 -5.66 -3.18
C MET A 15 5.03 -5.24 -3.36
N PRO A 16 4.47 -5.35 -4.58
CA PRO A 16 3.07 -5.05 -4.81
C PRO A 16 2.14 -6.13 -4.23
N ILE A 17 0.91 -5.74 -3.91
CA ILE A 17 -0.14 -6.61 -3.35
C ILE A 17 -1.26 -6.75 -4.36
N ARG A 18 -1.74 -7.97 -4.60
CA ARG A 18 -2.92 -8.22 -5.43
C ARG A 18 -4.19 -7.90 -4.65
N LEU A 19 -5.11 -7.16 -5.26
CA LEU A 19 -6.38 -6.80 -4.64
C LEU A 19 -7.45 -7.84 -5.00
N GLU A 20 -8.30 -8.16 -4.02
CA GLU A 20 -9.37 -9.17 -4.18
C GLU A 20 -10.46 -8.71 -5.15
N ARG A 21 -10.69 -7.40 -5.24
CA ARG A 21 -11.70 -6.79 -6.09
C ARG A 21 -11.04 -5.85 -7.08
N PRO A 22 -11.56 -5.73 -8.31
CA PRO A 22 -11.12 -4.71 -9.25
C PRO A 22 -11.41 -3.33 -8.66
N TYR A 23 -10.38 -2.51 -8.57
CA TYR A 23 -10.48 -1.11 -8.19
C TYR A 23 -10.06 -0.24 -9.37
N GLU A 24 -10.67 0.94 -9.50
CA GLU A 24 -10.24 1.95 -10.45
C GLU A 24 -8.82 2.43 -10.12
N ARG A 25 -8.11 2.90 -11.15
CA ARG A 25 -6.77 3.45 -10.98
C ARG A 25 -6.84 4.68 -10.09
N THR A 26 -6.19 4.62 -8.93
CA THR A 26 -6.26 5.71 -7.95
C THR A 26 -5.09 5.68 -6.96
N PHE A 27 -4.90 6.78 -6.24
CA PHE A 27 -3.93 6.88 -5.15
C PHE A 27 -4.63 6.64 -3.81
N LEU A 28 -4.01 5.84 -2.95
CA LEU A 28 -4.53 5.54 -1.62
C LEU A 28 -3.51 5.83 -0.54
N ARG A 29 -3.97 6.45 0.55
CA ARG A 29 -3.21 6.53 1.79
C ARG A 29 -3.15 5.16 2.45
N LEU A 30 -1.93 4.72 2.76
CA LEU A 30 -1.65 3.44 3.40
C LEU A 30 -1.32 3.66 4.87
N TYR A 31 -1.90 2.81 5.71
CA TYR A 31 -1.71 2.83 7.15
C TYR A 31 -1.38 1.42 7.64
N GLU A 32 -0.64 1.32 8.74
CA GLU A 32 -0.48 0.10 9.54
C GLU A 32 -1.07 0.40 10.92
N MET A 33 -2.24 -0.17 11.24
CA MET A 33 -3.07 0.32 12.35
C MET A 33 -3.37 1.81 12.14
N ASP A 34 -2.92 2.68 13.05
CA ASP A 34 -3.05 4.15 12.98
C ASP A 34 -1.80 4.86 12.43
N ASN A 35 -0.74 4.11 12.13
CA ASN A 35 0.51 4.69 11.63
C ASN A 35 0.43 4.92 10.12
N PHE A 36 0.59 6.17 9.70
CA PHE A 36 0.66 6.51 8.28
C PHE A 36 1.96 5.96 7.66
N LEU A 37 1.82 5.17 6.60
CA LEU A 37 2.95 4.56 5.88
C LEU A 37 3.35 5.37 4.65
N GLY A 38 2.41 6.08 4.04
CA GLY A 38 2.60 6.77 2.78
C GLY A 38 1.44 6.59 1.80
N VAL A 39 1.76 6.67 0.52
CA VAL A 39 0.81 6.58 -0.60
C VAL A 39 1.13 5.35 -1.46
N GLY A 40 0.10 4.58 -1.76
CA GLY A 40 0.10 3.53 -2.77
C GLY A 40 -0.67 3.92 -4.02
N LEU A 41 -0.33 3.29 -5.13
CA LEU A 41 -1.04 3.40 -6.41
C LEU A 41 -1.78 2.09 -6.66
N ILE A 42 -3.08 2.17 -6.88
CA ILE A 42 -3.85 1.07 -7.46
C ILE A 42 -3.73 1.16 -8.97
N GLU A 43 -3.24 0.10 -9.60
CA GLU A 43 -3.15 -0.03 -11.04
C GLU A 43 -3.07 -1.53 -11.39
N ASP A 44 -3.73 -1.95 -12.48
CA ASP A 44 -3.75 -3.36 -12.93
C ASP A 44 -4.22 -4.35 -11.85
N ASN A 45 -5.17 -3.95 -11.01
CA ASN A 45 -5.66 -4.72 -9.85
C ASN A 45 -4.57 -5.06 -8.81
N MET A 46 -3.50 -4.26 -8.79
CA MET A 46 -2.39 -4.34 -7.86
C MET A 46 -2.27 -3.04 -7.07
N LEU A 47 -1.98 -3.15 -5.79
CA LEU A 47 -1.52 -2.04 -4.95
C LEU A 47 0.01 -2.00 -4.98
N LYS A 48 0.55 -0.95 -5.60
CA LYS A 48 1.99 -0.69 -5.74
C LYS A 48 2.41 0.40 -4.73
N PRO A 49 3.60 0.31 -4.11
CA PRO A 49 4.14 1.42 -3.33
C PRO A 49 4.46 2.60 -4.25
N TYR A 50 3.93 3.79 -3.96
CA TYR A 50 4.16 5.00 -4.77
C TYR A 50 5.09 5.99 -4.07
N ARG A 51 4.78 6.35 -2.82
CA ARG A 51 5.62 7.21 -1.99
C ARG A 51 5.47 6.81 -0.53
N LEU A 52 6.44 6.08 -0.01
CA LEU A 52 6.45 5.65 1.39
C LEU A 52 7.25 6.61 2.26
N MET A 53 6.87 6.73 3.52
CA MET A 53 7.71 7.38 4.52
C MET A 53 8.97 6.54 4.73
N ARG A 54 10.12 7.20 4.86
CA ARG A 54 11.33 6.52 5.32
C ARG A 54 11.12 6.13 6.77
N GLU A 55 11.43 4.87 7.09
CA GLU A 55 11.56 4.46 8.50
C GLU A 55 12.68 5.32 9.11
N LEU A 56 12.37 5.99 10.23
CA LEU A 56 13.34 6.68 11.07
C LEU A 56 14.10 5.65 11.90
#